data_AF-M0BMQ1-F1
#
_entry.id   AF-M0BMQ1-F1
#
_cell.length_a   1.000
_cell.length_b   1.000
_cell.length_c   1.000
_cell.angle_alpha   90.00
_cell.angle_beta   90.00
_cell.angle_gamma   90.00
#
_symmetry.space_group_name_H-M   'P 1'
#
loop_
_entity.id
_entity.type
_entity.pdbx_description
1 polymer ?
#
loop_
_entity_poly.entity_id
_entity_poly.type
_entity_poly.pdbx_seq_one_letter_code
_entity_poly.pdbx_strand_id
1 'polypeptide(L)' 'MSDLTADLQSAYEAAGYDVSDVTTNRDLVRIVLAEDAGAEAVRSIVTETLDEEPRFGVDVATEAVDGQDGVSTVVSFRDR' A
#
# COMPACT_ATOMS: atom_id res chain seq x y z
N MET A 1 7.43 -9.91 10.04
CA MET A 1 6.73 -9.37 8.87
C MET A 1 5.60 -10.31 8.60
N SER A 2 4.38 -9.84 8.73
CA SER A 2 3.16 -10.61 8.47
C SER A 2 3.21 -11.07 7.01
N ASP A 3 2.90 -12.33 6.69
CA ASP A 3 2.87 -12.84 5.30
C ASP A 3 2.22 -11.83 4.34
N LEU A 4 1.08 -11.25 4.73
CA LEU A 4 0.37 -10.21 3.99
C LEU A 4 1.23 -9.02 3.55
N THR A 5 2.10 -8.48 4.40
CA THR A 5 2.94 -7.33 4.03
C THR A 5 3.97 -7.66 2.96
N ALA A 6 4.47 -8.90 2.95
CA ALA A 6 5.38 -9.38 1.93
C ALA A 6 4.63 -9.68 0.62
N ASP A 7 3.43 -10.28 0.71
CA ASP A 7 2.58 -10.53 -0.45
C ASP A 7 2.19 -9.22 -1.15
N LEU A 8 1.76 -8.21 -0.39
CA LEU A 8 1.43 -6.89 -0.92
C LEU A 8 2.62 -6.19 -1.55
N GLN A 9 3.78 -6.23 -0.89
CA GLN A 9 5.00 -5.67 -1.47
C GLN A 9 5.30 -6.32 -2.83
N SER A 10 5.27 -7.66 -2.88
CA SER A 10 5.54 -8.40 -4.12
C SER A 10 4.49 -8.14 -5.20
N ALA A 11 3.22 -7.98 -4.83
CA ALA A 11 2.15 -7.63 -5.77
C ALA A 11 2.34 -6.23 -6.38
N TYR A 12 2.74 -5.24 -5.58
CA TYR A 12 3.05 -3.90 -6.09
C TYR A 12 4.26 -3.91 -7.02
N GLU A 13 5.35 -4.58 -6.63
CA GLU A 13 6.54 -4.69 -7.47
C GLU A 13 6.25 -5.45 -8.77
N ALA A 14 5.41 -6.49 -8.73
CA ALA A 14 4.97 -7.23 -9.92
C ALA A 14 4.10 -6.38 -10.86
N ALA A 15 3.35 -5.41 -10.32
CA ALA A 15 2.59 -4.43 -11.08
C ALA A 15 3.45 -3.27 -11.61
N GLY A 16 4.74 -3.21 -11.23
CA GLY A 16 5.69 -2.21 -11.68
C GLY A 16 5.78 -0.98 -10.77
N TYR A 17 5.28 -1.05 -9.54
CA TYR A 17 5.41 0.00 -8.54
C TYR A 17 6.60 -0.27 -7.60
N ASP A 18 7.43 0.74 -7.40
CA ASP A 18 8.50 0.69 -6.39
C ASP A 18 7.93 0.96 -4.99
N VAL A 19 8.05 -0.03 -4.11
CA VAL A 19 7.63 0.08 -2.71
C VAL A 19 8.79 0.62 -1.87
N SER A 20 8.60 1.83 -1.33
CA SER A 20 9.62 2.49 -0.51
C SER A 20 9.60 2.04 0.94
N ASP A 21 8.42 1.83 1.51
CA ASP A 21 8.28 1.43 2.91
C ASP A 21 6.97 0.66 3.16
N VAL A 22 7.02 -0.32 4.05
CA VAL A 22 5.84 -1.08 4.48
C VAL A 22 5.84 -1.17 5.99
N THR A 23 4.78 -0.65 6.60
CA THR A 23 4.60 -0.66 8.05
C THR A 23 3.25 -1.25 8.43
N THR A 24 3.24 -1.94 9.56
CA THR A 24 2.01 -2.41 10.19
C THR A 24 1.97 -1.89 11.62
N ASN A 25 0.88 -1.21 11.98
CA ASN A 25 0.62 -0.78 13.34
C ASN A 25 -0.69 -1.38 13.83
N ARG A 26 -0.57 -2.39 14.69
CA ARG A 26 -1.69 -3.22 15.16
C ARG A 26 -2.41 -3.85 13.98
N ASP A 27 -3.51 -3.25 13.55
CA ASP A 27 -4.36 -3.72 12.45
C ASP A 27 -4.27 -2.82 11.22
N LEU A 28 -3.56 -1.68 11.30
CA LEU A 28 -3.37 -0.74 10.20
C LEU A 28 -2.12 -1.11 9.41
N VAL A 29 -2.31 -1.49 8.15
CA VAL A 29 -1.24 -1.66 7.17
C VAL A 29 -1.07 -0.34 6.43
N ARG A 30 0.16 0.12 6.28
CA ARG A 30 0.54 1.33 5.52
C ARG A 30 1.69 0.99 4.59
N ILE A 31 1.51 1.28 3.31
CA ILE A 31 2.46 1.03 2.23
C ILE A 31 2.75 2.36 1.56
N VAL A 32 4.04 2.68 1.38
CA VAL A 32 4.51 3.89 0.71
C VAL A 32 5.12 3.48 -0.61
N LEU A 33 4.61 4.06 -1.70
CA LEU A 33 5.18 3.91 -3.04
C LEU A 33 6.11 5.08 -3.35
N ALA A 34 7.20 4.80 -4.06
CA ALA A 34 8.23 5.78 -4.40
C ALA A 34 7.74 6.90 -5.33
N GLU A 35 6.65 6.64 -6.05
CA GLU A 35 6.11 7.52 -7.09
C GLU A 35 4.60 7.72 -6.96
N ASP A 36 4.10 8.75 -7.66
CA ASP A 36 2.67 9.00 -7.79
C ASP A 36 2.02 7.87 -8.60
N ALA A 37 1.03 7.23 -7.99
CA ALA A 37 0.35 6.08 -8.55
C ALA A 37 -1.16 6.32 -8.52
N GLY A 38 -1.82 5.98 -9.62
CA GLY A 38 -3.25 6.24 -9.79
C GLY A 38 -4.08 5.45 -8.79
N ALA A 39 -4.77 6.14 -7.88
CA ALA A 39 -5.42 5.56 -6.70
C ALA A 39 -6.27 4.30 -6.95
N GLU A 40 -6.99 4.22 -8.07
CA GLU A 40 -7.80 3.04 -8.41
C GLU A 40 -6.94 1.80 -8.71
N ALA A 41 -5.84 1.95 -9.43
CA ALA A 41 -4.95 0.85 -9.77
C ALA A 41 -4.29 0.27 -8.51
N VAL A 42 -3.82 1.17 -7.64
CA VAL A 42 -3.18 0.82 -6.38
C VAL A 42 -4.15 0.11 -5.44
N ARG A 43 -5.40 0.60 -5.38
CA ARG A 43 -6.47 -0.02 -4.59
C ARG A 43 -6.84 -1.42 -5.10
N SER A 44 -6.87 -1.64 -6.42
CA SER A 44 -7.16 -2.96 -7.00
C SER A 44 -6.19 -4.02 -6.50
N ILE A 45 -4.89 -3.71 -6.47
CA ILE A 45 -3.83 -4.63 -6.03
C ILE A 45 -4.09 -5.11 -4.60
N VAL A 46 -4.49 -4.22 -3.69
CA VAL A 46 -4.82 -4.57 -2.31
C VAL A 46 -5.99 -5.54 -2.26
N THR A 47 -7.08 -5.25 -2.98
CA THR A 47 -8.27 -6.12 -3.00
C THR A 47 -8.03 -7.47 -3.66
N GLU A 48 -7.14 -7.53 -4.66
CA GLU A 48 -6.74 -8.77 -5.31
C GLU A 48 -5.84 -9.63 -4.41
N THR A 49 -5.00 -8.99 -3.58
CA THR A 49 -4.07 -9.70 -2.67
C THR A 49 -4.78 -10.21 -1.41
N LEU A 50 -5.78 -9.50 -0.91
CA LEU A 50 -6.49 -9.87 0.31
C LEU A 50 -7.53 -10.99 0.11
N ASP A 51 -7.83 -11.40 -1.13
CA ASP A 51 -8.96 -12.28 -1.53
C ASP A 51 -10.37 -11.76 -1.10
N GLU A 52 -10.44 -10.75 -0.22
CA GLU A 52 -11.63 -10.07 0.28
C GLU A 52 -11.40 -8.55 0.41
N GLU A 53 -12.46 -7.75 0.26
CA GLU A 53 -12.36 -6.32 0.49
C GLU A 53 -12.12 -6.02 1.98
N PRO A 54 -11.13 -5.18 2.33
CA PRO A 54 -10.86 -4.84 3.72
C PRO A 54 -12.08 -4.18 4.35
N ARG A 55 -12.35 -4.53 5.61
CA ARG A 55 -13.58 -4.14 6.34
C ARG A 55 -13.84 -2.64 6.37
N PHE A 56 -12.79 -1.84 6.33
CA PHE A 56 -12.86 -0.37 6.39
C PHE A 56 -12.50 0.30 5.06
N GLY A 57 -12.38 -0.47 3.98
CA GLY A 57 -11.90 0.00 2.69
C GLY A 57 -10.39 0.27 2.68
N VAL A 58 -9.92 0.66 1.49
CA VAL A 58 -8.54 1.08 1.24
C VAL A 58 -8.52 2.58 1.05
N ASP A 59 -7.71 3.26 1.85
CA ASP A 59 -7.40 4.68 1.71
C ASP A 59 -6.12 4.84 0.87
N VAL A 60 -6.17 5.75 -0.10
CA VAL A 60 -5.02 6.10 -0.94
C VAL A 60 -4.86 7.60 -0.91
N ALA A 61 -3.71 8.06 -0.44
CA ALA A 61 -3.40 9.47 -0.26
C ALA A 61 -2.05 9.81 -0.89
N THR A 62 -1.97 11.00 -1.49
CA THR A 62 -0.70 11.58 -1.94
C THR A 62 -0.14 12.42 -0.79
N GLU A 63 0.96 11.99 -0.20
CA GLU A 63 1.57 12.64 0.97
C GLU A 63 3.07 12.92 0.73
N ALA A 64 3.60 13.99 1.32
CA ALA A 64 5.04 14.16 1.41
C ALA A 64 5.59 13.23 2.49
N VAL A 65 6.49 12.32 2.12
CA VAL A 65 7.09 11.36 3.04
C VAL A 65 8.54 11.75 3.34
N ASP A 66 8.85 11.89 4.63
CA ASP A 66 10.22 12.18 5.08
C ASP A 66 11.21 11.14 4.54
N GLY A 67 12.23 11.62 3.82
CA GLY A 67 13.24 10.76 3.18
C GLY A 67 12.96 10.43 1.71
N GLN A 68 11.88 10.94 1.11
CA GLN A 68 11.61 10.86 -0.32
C GLN A 68 11.60 12.25 -0.96
N ASP A 69 12.19 12.37 -2.14
CA ASP A 69 12.16 13.60 -2.93
C ASP A 69 10.80 13.74 -3.65
N GLY A 70 9.89 14.51 -3.05
CA GLY A 70 8.61 14.85 -3.66
C GLY A 70 7.39 14.38 -2.87
N VAL A 71 6.31 14.07 -3.61
CA VAL A 71 5.09 13.48 -3.05
C VAL A 71 5.06 12.00 -3.39
N SER A 72 4.70 11.17 -2.41
CA SER A 72 4.61 9.72 -2.50
C SER A 72 3.15 9.29 -2.40
N THR A 73 2.84 8.14 -2.99
CA THR A 73 1.53 7.51 -2.81
C THR A 73 1.54 6.65 -1.56
N VAL A 74 0.66 6.94 -0.62
CA VAL A 74 0.49 6.20 0.62
C VAL A 74 -0.82 5.44 0.56
N VAL A 75 -0.73 4.12 0.69
CA VAL A 75 -1.87 3.22 0.75
C VAL A 75 -2.03 2.75 2.18
N SER A 76 -3.22 2.87 2.74
CA SER A 76 -3.48 2.38 4.08
C SER A 76 -4.85 1.71 4.21
N PHE A 77 -4.89 0.61 4.96
CA PHE A 77 -6.13 -0.12 5.22
C PHE A 77 -6.01 -0.91 6.53
N ARG A 78 -7.16 -1.37 7.04
CA ARG A 78 -7.22 -2.22 8.24
C ARG A 78 -7.47 -3.68 7.88
N ASP A 79 -6.66 -4.55 8.46
CA ASP A 79 -6.61 -6.00 8.19
C ASP A 79 -7.42 -6.86 9.19
N ARG A 80 -8.33 -6.26 9.99
CA ARG A 80 -9.19 -6.98 10.95
C ARG A 80 -10.45 -6.23 11.37
#